data_AF-A0A351J6Q5-F1
#
_entry.id   AF-A0A351J6Q5-F1
#
_cell.length_a   1.000
_cell.length_b   1.000
_cell.length_c   1.000
_cell.angle_alpha   90.00
_cell.angle_beta   90.00
_cell.angle_gamma   90.00
#
_symmetry.space_group_name_H-M   'P 1'
#
loop_
_entity.id
_entity.type
_entity.pdbx_description
1 polymer ?
#
loop_
_entity_poly.entity_id
_entity_poly.type
_entity_poly.pdbx_seq_one_letter_code
_entity_poly.pdbx_strand_id
1 'polypeptide(L)' 'AMVSELHANFIVNVGGATAADVLAVIEHVQQTVLAQHGIKMEPEVRVV' A
#
# COMPACT_ATOMS: atom_id res chain seq x y z
N ALA A 1 5.06 7.49 3.35
CA ALA A 1 5.21 6.01 3.49
C ALA A 1 5.68 5.44 2.16
N MET A 2 6.24 4.22 2.13
CA MET A 2 6.66 3.58 0.88
C MET A 2 6.50 2.05 0.93
N VAL A 3 6.45 1.40 -0.22
CA VAL A 3 6.59 -0.06 -0.32
C VAL A 3 8.02 -0.45 0.03
N SER A 4 8.20 -1.47 0.86
CA SER A 4 9.52 -1.97 1.25
C SER A 4 10.28 -2.55 0.06
N GLU A 5 11.54 -2.15 -0.09
CA GLU A 5 12.45 -2.70 -1.10
C GLU A 5 12.82 -4.16 -0.83
N LEU A 6 12.70 -4.62 0.43
CA LEU A 6 13.00 -6.00 0.81
C LEU A 6 11.84 -6.95 0.49
N HIS A 7 10.60 -6.48 0.64
CA HIS A 7 9.41 -7.29 0.38
C HIS A 7 8.18 -6.41 0.11
N ALA A 8 7.61 -6.53 -1.09
CA ALA A 8 6.56 -5.64 -1.58
C ALA A 8 5.21 -5.65 -0.82
N ASN A 9 4.98 -6.62 0.07
CA ASN A 9 3.75 -6.70 0.87
C ASN A 9 3.78 -5.77 2.08
N PHE A 10 4.94 -5.20 2.41
CA PHE A 10 5.09 -4.30 3.54
C PHE A 10 5.12 -2.85 3.08
N ILE A 11 4.28 -2.03 3.71
CA ILE A 11 4.38 -0.57 3.64
C ILE A 11 5.11 -0.11 4.89
N VAL A 12 6.25 0.55 4.70
CA VAL A 12 7.11 1.02 5.79
C VAL A 12 7.00 2.53 5.97
N ASN A 13 7.03 2.95 7.23
CA ASN A 13 7.16 4.34 7.59
C ASN A 13 8.66 4.67 7.73
N VAL A 14 9.20 5.42 6.79
CA VAL A 14 10.61 5.89 6.80
C VAL A 14 10.82 7.17 7.62
N GLY A 15 9.82 7.57 8.41
CA GLY A 15 9.83 8.75 9.27
C GLY A 15 8.65 9.66 8.98
N GLY A 16 7.90 10.02 10.03
CA GLY A 16 6.84 11.03 9.97
C GLY A 16 5.60 10.69 9.11
N ALA A 17 5.51 9.49 8.52
CA ALA A 17 4.34 9.15 7.73
C ALA A 17 3.09 9.04 8.62
N THR A 18 2.01 9.64 8.15
CA THR A 18 0.68 9.61 8.74
C THR A 18 -0.10 8.38 8.27
N ALA A 19 -1.24 8.10 8.91
CA ALA A 19 -2.16 7.06 8.44
C ALA A 19 -2.65 7.34 7.00
N ALA A 20 -2.88 8.62 6.65
CA ALA A 20 -3.27 9.01 5.31
C ALA A 20 -2.19 8.66 4.26
N ASP A 21 -0.91 8.82 4.61
CA ASP A 21 0.20 8.46 3.72
C ASP A 21 0.25 6.94 3.47
N VAL A 22 -0.03 6.13 4.49
CA VAL A 22 -0.08 4.67 4.34
C VAL A 22 -1.26 4.27 3.46
N LEU A 23 -2.45 4.84 3.69
CA LEU A 23 -3.65 4.56 2.90
C LEU A 23 -3.47 4.96 1.42
N ALA A 24 -2.81 6.08 1.14
CA ALA A 24 -2.51 6.51 -0.22
C ALA A 24 -1.59 5.51 -0.96
N VAL A 25 -0.60 4.94 -0.27
CA VAL A 25 0.25 3.88 -0.84
C VAL A 25 -0.55 2.61 -1.12
N ILE A 26 -1.44 2.20 -0.21
CA ILE A 26 -2.34 1.05 -0.43
C ILE A 26 -3.20 1.27 -1.68
N GLU A 27 -3.86 2.43 -1.78
CA GLU A 27 -4.72 2.76 -2.92
C GLU A 27 -3.94 2.75 -4.24
N HIS A 28 -2.75 3.37 -4.25
CA HIS A 28 -1.91 3.41 -5.45
C HIS A 28 -1.52 2.00 -5.92
N VAL A 29 -1.13 1.12 -5.00
CA VAL A 29 -0.76 -0.26 -5.30
C VAL A 29 -1.98 -1.06 -5.80
N GLN A 30 -3.15 -0.88 -5.18
CA GLN A 30 -4.41 -1.49 -5.63
C GLN A 30 -4.81 -1.07 -7.04
N GLN A 31 -4.78 0.23 -7.33
CA GLN A 31 -5.09 0.77 -8.66
C GLN A 31 -4.11 0.27 -9.72
N THR A 32 -2.82 0.23 -9.39
CA THR A 32 -1.77 -0.23 -10.32
C THR A 32 -1.95 -1.70 -10.68
N VAL A 33 -2.18 -2.57 -9.69
CA VAL A 33 -2.40 -4.01 -9.93
C VAL A 33 -3.70 -4.26 -10.69
N LEU A 34 -4.76 -3.50 -10.38
CA LEU A 34 -6.01 -3.59 -11.12
C LEU A 34 -5.81 -3.20 -12.60
N ALA A 35 -5.08 -2.11 -12.87
CA ALA A 35 -4.84 -1.63 -14.23
C ALA A 35 -3.94 -2.58 -15.03
N GLN A 36 -2.90 -3.14 -14.42
CA GLN A 36 -1.90 -3.96 -15.12
C GLN A 36 -2.31 -5.43 -15.24
N HIS A 37 -3.04 -5.95 -14.25
CA HIS A 37 -3.34 -7.38 -14.16
C HIS A 37 -4.84 -7.70 -14.12
N GLY A 38 -5.71 -6.69 -14.00
CA GLY A 38 -7.16 -6.91 -13.85
C GLY A 38 -7.54 -7.53 -12.50
N ILE A 39 -6.62 -7.57 -11.54
CA ILE A 39 -6.82 -8.20 -10.23
C ILE A 39 -7.21 -7.12 -9.21
N LYS A 40 -8.34 -7.32 -8.53
CA LYS A 40 -8.75 -6.49 -7.40
C LYS A 40 -8.14 -7.05 -6.11
N MET A 41 -7.27 -6.28 -5.46
CA MET A 41 -6.66 -6.64 -4.18
C MET A 41 -7.52 -6.17 -3.01
N GLU A 42 -7.47 -6.92 -1.91
CA GLU A 42 -8.09 -6.58 -0.63
C GLU A 42 -6.99 -6.41 0.44
N PRO A 43 -7.07 -5.38 1.31
CA PRO A 43 -6.07 -5.18 2.35
C PRO A 43 -6.27 -6.20 3.48
N GLU A 44 -5.18 -6.80 3.96
CA GLU A 44 -5.18 -7.67 5.16
C GLU A 44 -5.31 -6.84 6.45
N VAL A 45 -4.74 -5.64 6.44
CA VAL A 45 -4.69 -4.75 7.61
C VAL A 45 -6.07 -4.15 7.93
N ARG A 46 -6.36 -3.99 9.22
CA ARG A 46 -7.57 -3.31 9.71
C ARG A 46 -7.26 -1.84 10.01
N VAL A 47 -8.11 -0.95 9.53
CA VAL A 47 -8.12 0.48 9.90
C VAL A 47 -9.07 0.65 11.09
N VAL A 48 -8.60 1.29 12.17
CA VAL A 48 -9.35 1.51 13.43
C VAL A 48 -9.49 2.99 13.76
#